data_AF-A6J404-F1
#
_entry.id   AF-A6J404-F1
#
_cell.length_a   1.000
_cell.length_b   1.000
_cell.length_c   1.000
_cell.angle_alpha   90.00
_cell.angle_beta   90.00
_cell.angle_gamma   90.00
#
_symmetry.space_group_name_H-M   'P 1'
#
loop_
_entity.id
_entity.type
_entity.pdbx_description
1 polymer ?
#
loop_
_entity_poly.entity_id
_entity_poly.type
_entity_poly.pdbx_seq_one_letter_code
_entity_poly.pdbx_strand_id
1 'polypeptide(L)'
;MNYPLTLDIDSITYNMDELYKELAIYSNSTEIPLQDSIFCSTEEGPLLTSFKTIFMPVAYSLIFLLGMMGNILVLVILERHRHTRSSTETFLFHLAVADLLLVFILPFAVAEGSVGWVLGTFLCKTVIALHKINFYCSSLLLACIAVDRYLAIVHAVHAYRRRRLLSIHITCSTIWLAGFLFALPELLFAKVVQPHNNESLPQCIFSQENEAETRAWFASRFLYHTGGFLLPMLVMAWCYVGVVHRLLQAQRRPQRQKAVRVAILVTSIFLLCWSPYHIVIFLDTLERLKAVNSSCELSGYLSVAITLCEFLGLAHCCLNPMLYTFAGVKFRSDLSRLLTKLGCAGPASLCQLFPGWRKSSLSESENATSLTTF
;
A
#
# COMPACT_ATOMS: atom_id res chain seq x y z
N MET A 1 -5.83 28.69 29.81
CA MET A 1 -6.95 28.49 28.88
C MET A 1 -7.07 26.99 28.65
N ASN A 2 -7.86 26.32 29.47
CA ASN A 2 -8.18 24.90 29.33
C ASN A 2 -9.68 24.82 29.06
N TYR A 3 -10.07 24.35 27.88
CA TYR A 3 -11.45 23.93 27.61
C TYR A 3 -11.47 22.40 27.60
N PRO A 4 -12.29 21.74 28.44
CA PRO A 4 -12.43 20.30 28.41
C PRO A 4 -13.41 19.89 27.30
N LEU A 5 -13.06 18.85 26.54
CA LEU A 5 -14.00 18.08 25.74
C LEU A 5 -14.77 17.15 26.69
N THR A 6 -16.04 17.43 26.96
CA THR A 6 -16.99 16.47 27.53
C THR A 6 -17.94 16.05 26.42
N LEU A 7 -17.84 14.78 26.01
CA LEU A 7 -18.85 14.10 25.19
C LEU A 7 -20.10 13.94 26.06
N ASP A 8 -21.15 14.69 25.72
CA ASP A 8 -22.40 14.72 26.48
C ASP A 8 -23.32 13.58 26.02
N ILE A 9 -23.36 12.50 26.81
CA ILE A 9 -24.10 11.26 26.52
C ILE A 9 -25.62 11.45 26.72
N ASP A 10 -26.04 12.45 27.50
CA ASP A 10 -27.45 12.73 27.78
C ASP A 10 -28.15 13.41 26.58
N SER A 11 -27.40 14.13 25.74
CA SER A 11 -27.91 14.70 24.47
C SER A 11 -28.34 13.62 23.47
N ILE A 12 -27.64 12.48 23.44
CA ILE A 12 -27.91 11.38 22.51
C ILE A 12 -29.20 10.65 22.91
N THR A 13 -29.43 10.51 24.22
CA THR A 13 -30.60 9.79 24.75
C THR A 13 -31.88 10.62 24.62
N TYR A 14 -31.79 11.95 24.80
CA TYR A 14 -32.91 12.87 24.59
C TYR A 14 -33.39 12.88 23.13
N ASN A 15 -32.46 12.86 22.18
CA ASN A 15 -32.75 12.87 20.74
C ASN A 15 -33.42 11.56 20.25
N MET A 16 -33.22 10.45 20.98
CA MET A 16 -33.84 9.16 20.66
C MET A 16 -35.29 9.08 21.15
N ASP A 17 -35.62 9.66 22.31
CA ASP A 17 -37.01 9.67 22.83
C ASP A 17 -37.93 10.59 22.00
N GLU A 18 -37.37 11.68 21.46
CA GLU A 18 -38.06 12.59 20.55
C GLU A 18 -38.30 11.94 19.17
N LEU A 19 -37.32 11.15 18.68
CA LEU A 19 -37.45 10.34 17.46
C LEU A 19 -38.50 9.22 17.60
N TYR A 20 -38.63 8.59 18.78
CA TYR A 20 -39.69 7.61 19.06
C TYR A 20 -41.09 8.24 19.13
N LYS A 21 -41.22 9.47 19.63
CA LYS A 21 -42.49 10.22 19.63
C LYS A 21 -42.90 10.67 18.23
N GLU A 22 -41.96 11.09 17.41
CA GLU A 22 -42.18 11.39 15.98
C GLU A 22 -42.65 10.14 15.20
N LEU A 23 -42.02 8.97 15.45
CA LEU A 23 -42.40 7.70 14.82
C LEU A 23 -43.79 7.19 15.27
N ALA A 24 -44.22 7.47 16.50
CA ALA A 24 -45.53 7.07 17.01
C ALA A 24 -46.69 7.90 16.42
N ILE A 25 -46.43 9.14 16.00
CA ILE A 25 -47.43 10.03 15.38
C ILE A 25 -47.61 9.70 13.88
N TYR A 26 -46.58 9.16 13.22
CA TYR A 26 -46.59 8.83 11.79
C TYR A 26 -47.47 7.62 11.42
N SER A 27 -47.91 6.81 12.39
CA SER A 27 -48.71 5.59 12.12
C SER A 27 -50.18 5.85 11.75
N ASN A 28 -50.68 7.09 11.79
CA ASN A 28 -52.13 7.35 11.73
C ASN A 28 -52.61 8.32 10.64
N SER A 29 -51.78 8.64 9.65
CA SER A 29 -52.14 9.62 8.61
C SER A 29 -51.72 9.12 7.23
N THR A 30 -52.67 8.57 6.48
CA THR A 30 -52.56 8.37 5.03
C THR A 30 -52.52 9.73 4.33
N GLU A 31 -51.33 10.23 4.04
CA GLU A 31 -51.02 11.16 2.95
C GLU A 31 -49.49 11.27 2.87
N ILE A 32 -48.92 10.92 1.71
CA ILE A 32 -47.46 10.88 1.47
C ILE A 32 -47.00 12.31 1.12
N PRO A 33 -46.17 12.99 1.93
CA PRO A 33 -45.40 14.12 1.44
C PRO A 33 -44.08 13.59 0.89
N LEU A 34 -43.76 14.04 -0.31
CA LEU A 34 -42.51 13.81 -1.03
C LEU A 34 -41.32 14.30 -0.16
N GLN A 35 -40.68 13.40 0.58
CA GLN A 35 -39.41 13.68 1.22
C GLN A 35 -38.33 13.61 0.12
N ASP A 36 -37.81 14.77 -0.28
CA ASP A 36 -36.68 14.87 -1.19
C ASP A 36 -35.51 14.05 -0.65
N SER A 37 -35.33 12.84 -1.19
CA SER A 37 -34.03 12.19 -1.17
C SER A 37 -33.07 13.11 -1.91
N ILE A 38 -32.10 13.71 -1.21
CA ILE A 38 -31.02 14.48 -1.82
C ILE A 38 -30.20 13.50 -2.67
N PHE A 39 -30.65 13.27 -3.89
CA PHE A 39 -29.90 12.59 -4.92
C PHE A 39 -28.88 13.62 -5.38
N CYS A 40 -27.63 13.50 -4.89
CA CYS A 40 -26.54 14.33 -5.38
C CYS A 40 -26.29 13.94 -6.85
N SER A 41 -26.97 14.60 -7.78
CA SER A 41 -26.65 14.60 -9.19
C SER A 41 -25.43 15.50 -9.38
N THR A 42 -24.25 15.02 -9.03
CA THR A 42 -23.02 15.61 -9.52
C THR A 42 -22.99 15.33 -11.01
N GLU A 43 -23.39 16.30 -11.85
CA GLU A 43 -22.90 16.31 -13.23
C GLU A 43 -21.38 16.25 -13.13
N GLU A 44 -20.79 15.15 -13.61
CA GLU A 44 -19.35 14.99 -13.62
C GLU A 44 -18.79 16.10 -14.51
N GLY A 45 -18.22 17.13 -13.89
CA GLY A 45 -17.66 18.25 -14.65
C GLY A 45 -16.62 17.75 -15.67
N PRO A 46 -16.44 18.45 -16.80
CA PRO A 46 -15.61 17.98 -17.92
C PRO A 46 -14.16 17.67 -17.54
N LEU A 47 -13.65 18.31 -16.48
CA LEU A 47 -12.34 18.03 -15.90
C LEU A 47 -12.27 16.65 -15.24
N LEU A 48 -13.32 16.25 -14.51
CA LEU A 48 -13.41 14.96 -13.83
C LEU A 48 -13.58 13.81 -14.83
N THR A 49 -14.38 14.01 -15.88
CA THR A 49 -14.54 13.05 -16.97
C THR A 49 -13.23 12.87 -17.74
N SER A 50 -12.54 13.96 -18.10
CA SER A 50 -11.23 13.90 -18.77
C SER A 50 -10.16 13.24 -17.90
N PHE A 51 -10.21 13.49 -16.59
CA PHE A 51 -9.34 12.85 -15.61
C PHE A 51 -9.57 11.34 -15.55
N LYS A 52 -10.81 10.86 -15.39
CA LYS A 52 -11.13 9.43 -15.35
C LYS A 52 -10.81 8.72 -16.68
N THR A 53 -11.07 9.35 -17.81
CA THR A 53 -10.94 8.72 -19.14
C THR A 53 -9.52 8.72 -19.70
N ILE A 54 -8.68 9.70 -19.33
CA ILE A 54 -7.31 9.84 -19.89
C ILE A 54 -6.24 9.55 -18.84
N PHE A 55 -6.32 10.19 -17.66
CA PHE A 55 -5.26 10.07 -16.66
C PHE A 55 -5.16 8.65 -16.12
N MET A 56 -6.30 8.03 -15.76
CA MET A 56 -6.29 6.68 -15.17
C MET A 56 -5.67 5.61 -16.06
N PRO A 57 -6.11 5.42 -17.34
CA PRO A 57 -5.51 4.42 -18.20
C PRO A 57 -4.02 4.65 -18.42
N VAL A 58 -3.59 5.89 -18.66
CA VAL A 58 -2.18 6.22 -18.88
C VAL A 58 -1.36 5.94 -17.63
N ALA A 59 -1.82 6.42 -16.48
CA ALA A 59 -1.08 6.33 -15.24
C ALA A 59 -0.99 4.89 -14.72
N TYR A 60 -2.08 4.12 -14.78
CA TYR A 60 -2.07 2.70 -14.41
C TYR A 60 -1.26 1.85 -15.40
N SER A 61 -1.28 2.18 -16.70
CA SER A 61 -0.42 1.52 -17.69
C SER A 61 1.06 1.75 -17.42
N LEU A 62 1.44 2.98 -17.01
CA LEU A 62 2.82 3.28 -16.62
C LEU A 62 3.25 2.49 -15.36
N ILE A 63 2.41 2.46 -14.33
CA ILE A 63 2.67 1.63 -13.14
C ILE A 63 2.79 0.17 -13.54
N PHE A 64 1.92 -0.31 -14.43
CA PHE A 64 1.96 -1.68 -14.92
C PHE A 64 3.29 -2.03 -15.57
N LEU A 65 3.73 -1.24 -16.56
CA LEU A 65 4.97 -1.51 -17.29
C LEU A 65 6.20 -1.43 -16.38
N LEU A 66 6.31 -0.37 -15.56
CA LEU A 66 7.44 -0.16 -14.67
C LEU A 66 7.46 -1.19 -13.53
N GLY A 67 6.29 -1.50 -12.96
CA GLY A 67 6.10 -2.48 -11.91
C GLY A 67 6.41 -3.90 -12.37
N MET A 68 5.93 -4.30 -13.55
CA MET A 68 6.26 -5.60 -14.18
C MET A 68 7.77 -5.73 -14.38
N MET A 69 8.37 -4.79 -15.12
CA MET A 69 9.78 -4.84 -15.45
C MET A 69 10.67 -4.82 -14.20
N GLY A 70 10.38 -3.89 -13.27
CA GLY A 70 11.16 -3.71 -12.05
C GLY A 70 11.09 -4.90 -11.11
N ASN A 71 9.89 -5.40 -10.81
CA ASN A 71 9.73 -6.48 -9.85
C ASN A 71 10.17 -7.84 -10.42
N ILE A 72 9.95 -8.11 -11.72
CA ILE A 72 10.54 -9.30 -12.38
C ILE A 72 12.06 -9.27 -12.28
N LEU A 73 12.68 -8.12 -12.55
CA LEU A 73 14.13 -7.96 -12.45
C LEU A 73 14.64 -8.23 -11.02
N VAL A 74 13.94 -7.72 -10.00
CA VAL A 74 14.24 -8.01 -8.59
C VAL A 74 14.18 -9.52 -8.32
N LEU A 75 13.11 -10.20 -8.75
CA LEU A 75 12.99 -11.65 -8.56
C LEU A 75 14.12 -12.42 -9.25
N VAL A 76 14.46 -12.08 -10.50
CA VAL A 76 15.54 -12.73 -11.26
C VAL A 76 16.89 -12.57 -10.55
N ILE A 77 17.25 -11.35 -10.12
CA ILE A 77 18.50 -11.07 -9.41
C ILE A 77 18.57 -11.86 -8.09
N LEU A 78 17.49 -11.86 -7.33
CA LEU A 78 17.44 -12.55 -6.06
C LEU A 78 17.50 -14.06 -6.27
N GLU A 79 16.81 -14.63 -7.27
CA GLU A 79 16.76 -16.09 -7.51
C GLU A 79 18.11 -16.66 -7.91
N ARG A 80 18.87 -15.89 -8.69
CA ARG A 80 20.27 -16.24 -9.01
C ARG A 80 21.14 -16.42 -7.76
N HIS A 81 20.83 -15.69 -6.68
CA HIS A 81 21.60 -15.70 -5.44
C HIS A 81 20.89 -16.43 -4.29
N ARG A 82 19.90 -17.31 -4.59
CA ARG A 82 19.01 -17.96 -3.59
C ARG A 82 19.73 -18.55 -2.38
N HIS A 83 20.88 -19.22 -2.57
CA HIS A 83 21.64 -19.88 -1.50
C HIS A 83 22.40 -18.90 -0.60
N THR A 84 22.62 -17.67 -1.06
CA THR A 84 23.38 -16.62 -0.35
C THR A 84 22.50 -15.44 0.07
N ARG A 85 21.17 -15.56 -0.11
CA ARG A 85 20.21 -14.51 0.26
C ARG A 85 20.30 -14.23 1.77
N SER A 86 20.50 -12.96 2.09
CA SER A 86 20.25 -12.44 3.43
C SER A 86 18.75 -12.43 3.72
N SER A 87 18.41 -12.33 5.00
CA SER A 87 17.00 -12.30 5.45
C SER A 87 16.22 -11.12 4.89
N THR A 88 16.86 -9.96 4.80
CA THR A 88 16.29 -8.78 4.16
C THR A 88 16.00 -9.05 2.68
N GLU A 89 16.92 -9.71 1.98
CA GLU A 89 16.72 -10.10 0.57
C GLU A 89 15.57 -11.12 0.42
N THR A 90 15.32 -11.99 1.40
CA THR A 90 14.13 -12.88 1.39
C THR A 90 12.83 -12.09 1.57
N PHE A 91 12.78 -11.10 2.47
CA PHE A 91 11.59 -10.24 2.59
C PHE A 91 11.35 -9.42 1.33
N LEU A 92 12.42 -8.89 0.71
CA LEU A 92 12.34 -8.19 -0.57
C LEU A 92 11.85 -9.09 -1.71
N PHE A 93 12.20 -10.38 -1.69
CA PHE A 93 11.67 -11.35 -2.64
C PHE A 93 10.15 -11.49 -2.51
N HIS A 94 9.63 -11.69 -1.29
CA HIS A 94 8.18 -11.77 -1.07
C HIS A 94 7.46 -10.46 -1.38
N LEU A 95 8.11 -9.31 -1.13
CA LEU A 95 7.58 -8.00 -1.49
C LEU A 95 7.43 -7.86 -3.00
N ALA A 96 8.45 -8.25 -3.77
CA ALA A 96 8.39 -8.24 -5.23
C ALA A 96 7.33 -9.21 -5.79
N VAL A 97 7.08 -10.35 -5.14
CA VAL A 97 5.96 -11.25 -5.50
C VAL A 97 4.62 -10.57 -5.25
N ALA A 98 4.43 -9.96 -4.08
CA ALA A 98 3.20 -9.23 -3.76
C ALA A 98 2.96 -8.06 -4.73
N ASP A 99 3.99 -7.29 -5.05
CA ASP A 99 3.93 -6.16 -5.98
C ASP A 99 3.61 -6.60 -7.41
N LEU A 100 4.11 -7.76 -7.86
CA LEU A 100 3.69 -8.32 -9.15
C LEU A 100 2.21 -8.71 -9.19
N LEU A 101 1.71 -9.35 -8.13
CA LEU A 101 0.29 -9.69 -8.03
C LEU A 101 -0.59 -8.44 -8.11
N LEU A 102 -0.17 -7.34 -7.46
CA LEU A 102 -0.86 -6.05 -7.57
C LEU A 102 -0.81 -5.51 -9.00
N VAL A 103 0.36 -5.53 -9.63
CA VAL A 103 0.51 -5.00 -10.99
C VAL A 103 -0.37 -5.77 -11.98
N PHE A 104 -0.51 -7.08 -11.83
CA PHE A 104 -1.41 -7.89 -12.68
C PHE A 104 -2.89 -7.52 -12.56
N ILE A 105 -3.34 -6.90 -11.47
CA ILE A 105 -4.74 -6.48 -11.33
C ILE A 105 -5.01 -5.09 -11.93
N LEU A 106 -3.99 -4.27 -12.20
CA LEU A 106 -4.18 -2.90 -12.71
C LEU A 106 -4.93 -2.82 -14.05
N PRO A 107 -4.73 -3.72 -15.03
CA PRO A 107 -5.51 -3.72 -16.26
C PRO A 107 -7.02 -3.89 -16.02
N PHE A 108 -7.40 -4.63 -14.97
CA PHE A 108 -8.80 -4.82 -14.60
C PHE A 108 -9.43 -3.53 -14.07
N ALA A 109 -8.68 -2.73 -13.31
CA ALA A 109 -9.12 -1.42 -12.84
C ALA A 109 -9.28 -0.42 -14.00
N VAL A 110 -8.41 -0.47 -15.01
CA VAL A 110 -8.57 0.32 -16.25
C VAL A 110 -9.82 -0.10 -17.02
N ALA A 111 -10.07 -1.41 -17.14
CA ALA A 111 -11.26 -1.93 -17.80
C ALA A 111 -12.55 -1.50 -17.08
N GLU A 112 -12.58 -1.59 -15.75
CA GLU A 112 -13.70 -1.11 -14.94
C GLU A 112 -13.99 0.38 -15.18
N GLY A 113 -12.95 1.22 -15.17
CA GLY A 113 -13.11 2.65 -15.42
C GLY A 113 -13.57 3.03 -16.84
N SER A 114 -13.42 2.12 -17.81
CA SER A 114 -13.71 2.39 -19.22
C SER A 114 -15.07 1.85 -19.68
N VAL A 115 -15.38 0.61 -19.29
CA VAL A 115 -16.59 -0.12 -19.77
C VAL A 115 -17.41 -0.72 -18.63
N GLY A 116 -17.04 -0.42 -17.37
CA GLY A 116 -17.64 -1.04 -16.20
C GLY A 116 -17.12 -2.45 -15.95
N TRP A 117 -17.49 -2.99 -14.79
CA TRP A 117 -17.13 -4.33 -14.40
C TRP A 117 -17.99 -5.39 -15.10
N VAL A 118 -17.47 -5.97 -16.18
CA VAL A 118 -18.14 -7.02 -16.98
C VAL A 118 -17.55 -8.43 -16.80
N LEU A 119 -16.52 -8.57 -15.96
CA LEU A 119 -15.71 -9.79 -15.81
C LEU A 119 -16.29 -10.79 -14.79
N GLY A 120 -17.50 -10.53 -14.30
CA GLY A 120 -18.21 -11.37 -13.35
C GLY A 120 -17.73 -11.25 -11.89
N THR A 121 -18.53 -11.80 -10.98
CA THR A 121 -18.34 -11.67 -9.52
C THR A 121 -17.08 -12.35 -9.01
N PHE A 122 -16.67 -13.48 -9.62
CA PHE A 122 -15.46 -14.20 -9.20
C PHE A 122 -14.20 -13.33 -9.35
N LEU A 123 -14.02 -12.71 -10.52
CA LEU A 123 -12.88 -11.82 -10.75
C LEU A 123 -13.00 -10.53 -9.93
N CYS A 124 -14.21 -10.01 -9.71
CA CYS A 124 -14.43 -8.83 -8.86
C CYS A 124 -13.87 -9.06 -7.45
N LYS A 125 -14.31 -10.16 -6.81
CA LYS A 125 -13.82 -10.61 -5.51
C LYS A 125 -12.30 -10.80 -5.51
N THR A 126 -11.77 -11.45 -6.54
CA THR A 126 -10.34 -11.76 -6.65
C THR A 126 -9.49 -10.50 -6.77
N VAL A 127 -9.89 -9.54 -7.60
CA VAL A 127 -9.14 -8.29 -7.82
C VAL A 127 -9.13 -7.43 -6.56
N ILE A 128 -10.28 -7.21 -5.93
CA ILE A 128 -10.35 -6.45 -4.68
C ILE A 128 -9.52 -7.14 -3.59
N ALA A 129 -9.62 -8.47 -3.47
CA ALA A 129 -8.85 -9.21 -2.47
C ALA A 129 -7.34 -9.14 -2.73
N LEU A 130 -6.87 -9.28 -3.98
CA LEU A 130 -5.45 -9.15 -4.32
C LEU A 130 -4.90 -7.75 -4.02
N HIS A 131 -5.71 -6.70 -4.25
CA HIS A 131 -5.37 -5.34 -3.85
C HIS A 131 -5.11 -5.25 -2.33
N LYS A 132 -6.03 -5.79 -1.51
CA LYS A 132 -5.89 -5.81 -0.05
C LYS A 132 -4.72 -6.68 0.42
N ILE A 133 -4.56 -7.88 -0.15
CA ILE A 133 -3.47 -8.80 0.19
C ILE A 133 -2.13 -8.15 -0.08
N ASN A 134 -1.95 -7.48 -1.24
CA ASN A 134 -0.72 -6.74 -1.52
C ASN A 134 -0.45 -5.72 -0.42
N PHE A 135 -1.42 -4.86 -0.11
CA PHE A 135 -1.23 -3.81 0.88
C PHE A 135 -0.82 -4.36 2.25
N TYR A 136 -1.55 -5.35 2.78
CA TYR A 136 -1.24 -5.96 4.07
C TYR A 136 0.14 -6.65 4.05
N CYS A 137 0.43 -7.44 3.01
CA CYS A 137 1.72 -8.15 2.91
C CYS A 137 2.88 -7.17 2.80
N SER A 138 2.78 -6.16 1.92
CA SER A 138 3.81 -5.15 1.73
C SER A 138 4.11 -4.38 3.02
N SER A 139 3.06 -3.95 3.73
CA SER A 139 3.20 -3.25 5.01
C SER A 139 3.88 -4.11 6.09
N LEU A 140 3.44 -5.35 6.27
CA LEU A 140 4.01 -6.27 7.25
C LEU A 140 5.44 -6.70 6.91
N LEU A 141 5.74 -6.91 5.62
CA LEU A 141 7.11 -7.22 5.15
C LEU A 141 8.06 -6.06 5.43
N LEU A 142 7.63 -4.81 5.20
CA LEU A 142 8.43 -3.62 5.52
C LEU A 142 8.65 -3.46 7.03
N ALA A 143 7.64 -3.76 7.86
CA ALA A 143 7.80 -3.82 9.31
C ALA A 143 8.81 -4.90 9.73
N CYS A 144 8.75 -6.10 9.14
CA CYS A 144 9.73 -7.16 9.38
C CYS A 144 11.15 -6.76 8.95
N ILE A 145 11.29 -6.04 7.83
CA ILE A 145 12.59 -5.48 7.41
C ILE A 145 13.11 -4.51 8.47
N ALA A 146 12.28 -3.60 8.98
CA ALA A 146 12.68 -2.66 10.03
C ALA A 146 13.12 -3.37 11.31
N VAL A 147 12.37 -4.40 11.75
CA VAL A 147 12.71 -5.23 12.92
C VAL A 147 14.01 -6.00 12.70
N ASP A 148 14.21 -6.62 11.53
CA ASP A 148 15.45 -7.35 11.21
C ASP A 148 16.66 -6.40 11.22
N ARG A 149 16.52 -5.16 10.75
CA ARG A 149 17.58 -4.13 10.85
C ARG A 149 17.84 -3.71 12.28
N TYR A 150 16.79 -3.49 13.07
CA TYR A 150 16.89 -3.15 14.49
C TYR A 150 17.64 -4.24 15.27
N LEU A 151 17.23 -5.50 15.15
CA LEU A 151 17.87 -6.63 15.84
C LEU A 151 19.34 -6.81 15.43
N ALA A 152 19.65 -6.66 14.13
CA ALA A 152 21.01 -6.80 13.62
C ALA A 152 21.98 -5.71 14.11
N ILE A 153 21.48 -4.50 14.38
CA ILE A 153 22.32 -3.32 14.69
C ILE A 153 22.34 -3.01 16.18
N VAL A 154 21.17 -2.99 16.81
CA VAL A 154 21.00 -2.57 18.21
C VAL A 154 21.39 -3.70 19.16
N HIS A 155 20.95 -4.92 18.88
CA HIS A 155 21.16 -6.06 19.77
C HIS A 155 22.28 -7.00 19.31
N ALA A 156 22.79 -6.86 18.08
CA ALA A 156 23.89 -7.64 17.51
C ALA A 156 23.83 -9.15 17.86
N VAL A 157 22.61 -9.72 17.85
CA VAL A 157 22.35 -11.02 18.48
C VAL A 157 23.02 -12.14 17.68
N HIS A 158 24.12 -12.68 18.19
CA HIS A 158 24.84 -13.79 17.55
C HIS A 158 24.00 -15.08 17.57
N ALA A 159 23.12 -15.25 18.56
CA ALA A 159 22.16 -16.36 18.64
C ALA A 159 21.06 -16.31 17.57
N TYR A 160 20.69 -15.10 17.09
CA TYR A 160 19.68 -14.91 16.02
C TYR A 160 20.17 -15.45 14.68
N ARG A 161 21.50 -15.51 14.46
CA ARG A 161 22.09 -15.90 13.18
C ARG A 161 21.92 -17.38 12.85
N ARG A 162 21.78 -18.26 13.85
CA ARG A 162 21.74 -19.74 13.68
C ARG A 162 20.33 -20.32 13.52
N ARG A 163 19.29 -19.71 14.13
CA ARG A 163 17.86 -20.10 13.96
C ARG A 163 17.13 -19.33 12.85
N ARG A 164 17.90 -18.57 12.05
CA ARG A 164 17.41 -17.49 11.19
C ARG A 164 16.56 -17.97 10.00
N LEU A 165 17.02 -19.00 9.28
CA LEU A 165 16.43 -19.38 8.00
C LEU A 165 15.01 -19.96 8.15
N LEU A 166 14.82 -20.92 9.07
CA LEU A 166 13.51 -21.51 9.33
C LEU A 166 12.51 -20.45 9.87
N SER A 167 12.98 -19.58 10.76
CA SER A 167 12.16 -18.50 11.33
C SER A 167 11.65 -17.53 10.26
N ILE A 168 12.46 -17.21 9.24
CA ILE A 168 12.06 -16.29 8.16
C ILE A 168 10.99 -16.91 7.25
N HIS A 169 11.16 -18.18 6.86
CA HIS A 169 10.15 -18.84 6.03
C HIS A 169 8.81 -18.94 6.76
N ILE A 170 8.84 -19.29 8.05
CA ILE A 170 7.63 -19.28 8.89
C ILE A 170 7.04 -17.88 8.94
N THR A 171 7.86 -16.85 9.18
CA THR A 171 7.40 -15.45 9.25
C THR A 171 6.74 -15.02 7.94
N CYS A 172 7.36 -15.30 6.78
CA CYS A 172 6.78 -14.97 5.49
C CYS A 172 5.46 -15.71 5.26
N SER A 173 5.40 -17.00 5.55
CA SER A 173 4.15 -17.77 5.45
C SER A 173 3.06 -17.21 6.35
N THR A 174 3.40 -16.78 7.57
CA THR A 174 2.46 -16.12 8.49
C THR A 174 1.98 -14.78 7.94
N ILE A 175 2.85 -13.99 7.29
CA ILE A 175 2.44 -12.73 6.65
C ILE A 175 1.45 -12.98 5.52
N TRP A 176 1.73 -13.95 4.64
CA TRP A 176 0.81 -14.30 3.55
C TRP A 176 -0.54 -14.79 4.07
N LEU A 177 -0.52 -15.66 5.09
CA LEU A 177 -1.75 -16.12 5.73
C LEU A 177 -2.52 -14.95 6.37
N ALA A 178 -1.84 -14.06 7.08
CA ALA A 178 -2.46 -12.88 7.67
C ALA A 178 -3.05 -11.95 6.61
N GLY A 179 -2.32 -11.71 5.51
CA GLY A 179 -2.81 -10.91 4.38
C GLY A 179 -4.08 -11.51 3.75
N PHE A 180 -4.13 -12.82 3.57
CA PHE A 180 -5.33 -13.52 3.08
C PHE A 180 -6.50 -13.43 4.07
N LEU A 181 -6.24 -13.67 5.35
CA LEU A 181 -7.27 -13.59 6.40
C LEU A 181 -7.84 -12.17 6.54
N PHE A 182 -7.00 -11.15 6.43
CA PHE A 182 -7.45 -9.75 6.51
C PHE A 182 -8.20 -9.30 5.25
N ALA A 183 -7.95 -9.91 4.09
CA ALA A 183 -8.69 -9.68 2.85
C ALA A 183 -9.95 -10.58 2.69
N LEU A 184 -10.24 -11.42 3.69
CA LEU A 184 -11.38 -12.33 3.66
C LEU A 184 -12.74 -11.60 3.57
N PRO A 185 -12.99 -10.48 4.27
CA PRO A 185 -14.25 -9.75 4.13
C PRO A 185 -14.54 -9.37 2.67
N GLU A 186 -13.54 -8.94 1.91
CA GLU A 186 -13.67 -8.58 0.50
C GLU A 186 -14.04 -9.79 -0.35
N LEU A 187 -13.42 -10.95 -0.10
CA LEU A 187 -13.78 -12.20 -0.79
C LEU A 187 -15.22 -12.64 -0.50
N LEU A 188 -15.73 -12.38 0.70
CA LEU A 188 -17.07 -12.78 1.08
C LEU A 188 -18.13 -11.81 0.54
N PHE A 189 -17.91 -10.51 0.68
CA PHE A 189 -18.94 -9.48 0.51
C PHE A 189 -18.79 -8.60 -0.74
N ALA A 190 -17.70 -8.69 -1.50
CA ALA A 190 -17.61 -7.95 -2.77
C ALA A 190 -18.57 -8.53 -3.82
N LYS A 191 -19.21 -7.65 -4.59
CA LYS A 191 -20.16 -8.03 -5.64
C LYS A 191 -20.20 -7.00 -6.77
N VAL A 192 -20.75 -7.43 -7.89
CA VAL A 192 -21.02 -6.54 -9.03
C VAL A 192 -22.41 -5.94 -8.83
N VAL A 193 -22.49 -4.62 -8.81
CA VAL A 193 -23.76 -3.88 -8.69
C VAL A 193 -23.99 -3.11 -9.97
N GLN A 194 -25.21 -3.19 -10.49
CA GLN A 194 -25.67 -2.33 -11.58
C GLN A 194 -26.40 -1.15 -10.94
N PRO A 195 -25.96 0.10 -11.17
CA PRO A 195 -26.64 1.26 -10.59
C PRO A 195 -28.08 1.37 -11.14
N HIS A 196 -28.97 2.00 -10.36
CA HIS A 196 -30.41 2.05 -10.66
C HIS A 196 -30.75 2.79 -11.97
N ASN A 197 -29.83 3.64 -12.45
CA ASN A 197 -29.93 4.28 -13.76
C ASN A 197 -29.27 3.38 -14.80
N ASN A 198 -30.04 2.85 -15.75
CA ASN A 198 -29.58 1.95 -16.83
C ASN A 198 -28.45 2.50 -17.72
N GLU A 199 -28.12 3.79 -17.59
CA GLU A 199 -27.01 4.44 -18.32
C GLU A 199 -25.67 4.37 -17.57
N SER A 200 -25.65 3.95 -16.30
CA SER A 200 -24.43 3.86 -15.49
C SER A 200 -23.74 2.51 -15.65
N LEU A 201 -22.41 2.54 -15.72
CA LEU A 201 -21.59 1.35 -15.86
C LEU A 201 -21.67 0.45 -14.61
N PRO A 202 -21.69 -0.90 -14.75
CA PRO A 202 -21.65 -1.82 -13.61
C PRO A 202 -20.35 -1.63 -12.82
N GLN A 203 -20.42 -1.75 -11.49
CA GLN A 203 -19.29 -1.50 -10.58
C GLN A 203 -19.01 -2.71 -9.69
N CYS A 204 -17.74 -2.96 -9.41
CA CYS A 204 -17.30 -3.97 -8.44
C CYS A 204 -17.09 -3.30 -7.07
N ILE A 205 -18.01 -3.53 -6.13
CA ILE A 205 -17.99 -2.87 -4.82
C ILE A 205 -18.18 -3.85 -3.66
N PHE A 206 -17.76 -3.43 -2.48
CA PHE A 206 -18.10 -4.13 -1.24
C PHE A 206 -19.58 -3.89 -0.92
N SER A 207 -20.35 -4.97 -0.75
CA SER A 207 -21.79 -4.89 -0.50
C SER A 207 -22.12 -4.24 0.85
N GLN A 208 -23.19 -3.45 0.89
CA GLN A 208 -23.71 -2.77 2.09
C GLN A 208 -25.25 -2.85 2.13
N GLU A 209 -25.84 -3.93 1.60
CA GLU A 209 -27.31 -4.03 1.46
C GLU A 209 -28.02 -4.35 2.78
N ASN A 210 -27.32 -4.98 3.71
CA ASN A 210 -27.85 -5.34 5.02
C ASN A 210 -26.91 -4.89 6.15
N GLU A 211 -27.42 -4.89 7.38
CA GLU A 211 -26.65 -4.44 8.54
C GLU A 211 -25.37 -5.25 8.77
N ALA A 212 -25.39 -6.55 8.49
CA ALA A 212 -24.22 -7.41 8.68
C ALA A 212 -23.09 -7.04 7.71
N GLU A 213 -23.42 -6.81 6.44
CA GLU A 213 -22.51 -6.34 5.40
C GLU A 213 -21.96 -4.95 5.70
N THR A 214 -22.81 -4.02 6.14
CA THR A 214 -22.37 -2.69 6.55
C THR A 214 -21.41 -2.74 7.74
N ARG A 215 -21.69 -3.58 8.75
CA ARG A 215 -20.74 -3.81 9.86
C ARG A 215 -19.43 -4.42 9.38
N ALA A 216 -19.48 -5.39 8.46
CA ALA A 216 -18.30 -6.00 7.88
C ALA A 216 -17.47 -4.99 7.07
N TRP A 217 -18.12 -4.08 6.35
CA TRP A 217 -17.47 -2.99 5.63
C TRP A 217 -16.70 -2.06 6.58
N PHE A 218 -17.35 -1.60 7.66
CA PHE A 218 -16.68 -0.78 8.68
C PHE A 218 -15.53 -1.52 9.37
N ALA A 219 -15.73 -2.81 9.69
CA ALA A 219 -14.70 -3.63 10.32
C ALA A 219 -13.48 -3.84 9.39
N SER A 220 -13.70 -4.15 8.11
CA SER A 220 -12.64 -4.23 7.10
C SER A 220 -11.89 -2.90 7.01
N ARG A 221 -12.61 -1.78 6.95
CA ARG A 221 -12.00 -0.45 6.82
C ARG A 221 -11.20 -0.04 8.05
N PHE A 222 -11.71 -0.34 9.24
CA PHE A 222 -10.97 -0.16 10.48
C PHE A 222 -9.70 -1.01 10.51
N LEU A 223 -9.79 -2.28 10.14
CA LEU A 223 -8.64 -3.19 10.04
C LEU A 223 -7.62 -2.71 9.01
N TYR A 224 -8.08 -2.19 7.88
CA TYR A 224 -7.25 -1.61 6.83
C TYR A 224 -6.45 -0.39 7.33
N HIS A 225 -7.08 0.49 8.09
CA HIS A 225 -6.43 1.67 8.66
C HIS A 225 -5.50 1.31 9.84
N THR A 226 -5.97 0.50 10.77
CA THR A 226 -5.23 0.19 12.00
C THR A 226 -4.18 -0.91 11.80
N GLY A 227 -4.62 -2.08 11.35
CA GLY A 227 -3.77 -3.25 11.15
C GLY A 227 -2.85 -3.14 9.94
N GLY A 228 -3.33 -2.52 8.86
CA GLY A 228 -2.58 -2.38 7.61
C GLY A 228 -1.64 -1.18 7.58
N PHE A 229 -1.96 -0.07 8.25
CA PHE A 229 -1.19 1.17 8.13
C PHE A 229 -0.59 1.65 9.46
N LEU A 230 -1.41 1.97 10.47
CA LEU A 230 -0.93 2.57 11.71
C LEU A 230 0.00 1.64 12.52
N LEU A 231 -0.39 0.39 12.74
CA LEU A 231 0.40 -0.55 13.51
C LEU A 231 1.78 -0.81 12.85
N PRO A 232 1.87 -1.17 11.54
CA PRO A 232 3.16 -1.30 10.86
C PRO A 232 3.98 -0.01 10.89
N MET A 233 3.36 1.15 10.69
CA MET A 233 4.04 2.45 10.77
C MET A 233 4.70 2.67 12.12
N LEU A 234 3.97 2.43 13.23
CA LEU A 234 4.49 2.60 14.59
C LEU A 234 5.66 1.65 14.86
N VAL A 235 5.54 0.38 14.45
CA VAL A 235 6.62 -0.61 14.58
C VAL A 235 7.86 -0.16 13.79
N MET A 236 7.68 0.27 12.55
CA MET A 236 8.77 0.76 11.70
C MET A 236 9.45 1.99 12.30
N ALA A 237 8.65 2.97 12.75
CA ALA A 237 9.16 4.20 13.36
C ALA A 237 9.99 3.90 14.61
N TRP A 238 9.45 3.10 15.54
CA TRP A 238 10.17 2.69 16.75
C TRP A 238 11.49 1.96 16.42
N CYS A 239 11.46 1.02 15.48
CA CYS A 239 12.65 0.29 15.04
C CYS A 239 13.71 1.25 14.46
N TYR A 240 13.32 2.16 13.57
CA TYR A 240 14.27 3.05 12.92
C TYR A 240 14.82 4.12 13.84
N VAL A 241 14.03 4.65 14.78
CA VAL A 241 14.54 5.53 15.85
C VAL A 241 15.66 4.82 16.60
N GLY A 242 15.45 3.57 17.02
CA GLY A 242 16.48 2.77 17.68
C GLY A 242 17.72 2.52 16.82
N VAL A 243 17.54 2.22 15.54
CA VAL A 243 18.64 2.02 14.57
C VAL A 243 19.46 3.30 14.41
N VAL A 244 18.81 4.44 14.16
CA VAL A 244 19.47 5.73 13.96
C VAL A 244 20.24 6.14 15.21
N HIS A 245 19.62 6.03 16.39
CA HIS A 245 20.27 6.36 17.65
C HIS A 245 21.55 5.54 17.88
N ARG A 246 21.51 4.23 17.61
CA ARG A 246 22.71 3.38 17.71
C ARG A 246 23.75 3.65 16.64
N LEU A 247 23.35 4.04 15.43
CA LEU A 247 24.29 4.41 14.38
C LEU A 247 25.04 5.70 14.70
N LEU A 248 24.35 6.68 15.32
CA LEU A 248 24.95 7.93 15.78
C LEU A 248 25.97 7.69 16.92
N GLN A 249 25.65 6.79 17.84
CA GLN A 249 26.52 6.48 18.98
C GLN A 249 27.78 5.68 18.63
N ALA A 250 27.73 4.82 17.61
CA ALA A 250 28.71 3.74 17.49
C ALA A 250 29.85 3.98 16.47
N GLN A 251 29.93 5.10 15.75
CA GLN A 251 30.91 5.35 14.66
C GLN A 251 31.17 4.09 13.78
N ARG A 252 30.12 3.31 13.45
CA ARG A 252 30.28 1.98 12.82
C ARG A 252 30.38 2.04 11.29
N ARG A 253 31.07 1.04 10.74
CA ARG A 253 31.44 0.80 9.33
C ARG A 253 30.45 1.36 8.26
N PRO A 254 30.95 2.08 7.22
CA PRO A 254 30.13 2.70 6.16
C PRO A 254 29.18 1.74 5.42
N GLN A 255 29.53 0.46 5.27
CA GLN A 255 28.74 -0.50 4.49
C GLN A 255 27.42 -0.90 5.17
N ARG A 256 27.36 -0.88 6.51
CA ARG A 256 26.11 -1.13 7.26
C ARG A 256 25.15 0.07 7.21
N GLN A 257 25.67 1.29 7.10
CA GLN A 257 24.86 2.50 6.95
C GLN A 257 24.11 2.52 5.60
N LYS A 258 24.71 1.99 4.53
CA LYS A 258 24.07 1.93 3.20
C LYS A 258 22.81 1.05 3.20
N ALA A 259 22.89 -0.19 3.69
CA ALA A 259 21.73 -1.09 3.73
C ALA A 259 20.58 -0.55 4.60
N VAL A 260 20.91 0.12 5.71
CA VAL A 260 19.94 0.81 6.56
C VAL A 260 19.29 1.98 5.84
N ARG A 261 20.08 2.79 5.13
CA ARG A 261 19.57 3.92 4.35
C ARG A 261 18.57 3.46 3.29
N VAL A 262 18.84 2.34 2.61
CA VAL A 262 17.89 1.75 1.64
C VAL A 262 16.60 1.33 2.34
N ALA A 263 16.70 0.62 3.47
CA ALA A 263 15.52 0.17 4.21
C ALA A 263 14.64 1.36 4.68
N ILE A 264 15.26 2.40 5.25
CA ILE A 264 14.56 3.63 5.65
C ILE A 264 13.90 4.28 4.44
N LEU A 265 14.62 4.42 3.31
CA LEU A 265 14.10 5.08 2.11
C LEU A 265 12.88 4.36 1.53
N VAL A 266 12.93 3.02 1.47
CA VAL A 266 11.82 2.19 0.98
C VAL A 266 10.62 2.30 1.91
N THR A 267 10.82 2.23 3.23
CA THR A 267 9.75 2.45 4.19
C THR A 267 9.16 3.86 4.08
N SER A 268 9.98 4.89 3.97
CA SER A 268 9.51 6.27 3.84
C SER A 268 8.66 6.46 2.60
N ILE A 269 9.05 5.88 1.46
CA ILE A 269 8.27 5.98 0.23
C ILE A 269 6.94 5.25 0.35
N PHE A 270 6.91 4.05 0.94
CA PHE A 270 5.65 3.37 1.24
C PHE A 270 4.71 4.27 2.08
N LEU A 271 5.22 4.85 3.16
CA LEU A 271 4.41 5.73 4.01
C LEU A 271 3.96 6.99 3.28
N LEU A 272 4.83 7.65 2.54
CA LEU A 272 4.49 8.87 1.78
C LEU A 272 3.46 8.59 0.68
N CYS A 273 3.54 7.44 0.01
CA CYS A 273 2.59 7.04 -1.02
C CYS A 273 1.21 6.71 -0.45
N TRP A 274 1.15 5.99 0.68
CA TRP A 274 -0.11 5.50 1.24
C TRP A 274 -0.78 6.48 2.22
N SER A 275 -0.03 7.38 2.87
CA SER A 275 -0.60 8.32 3.86
C SER A 275 -1.74 9.16 3.30
N PRO A 276 -1.65 9.77 2.11
CA PRO A 276 -2.74 10.57 1.56
C PRO A 276 -4.02 9.76 1.41
N TYR A 277 -3.91 8.51 0.93
CA TYR A 277 -5.05 7.61 0.80
C TYR A 277 -5.68 7.29 2.15
N HIS A 278 -4.87 6.98 3.16
CA HIS A 278 -5.37 6.68 4.50
C HIS A 278 -6.01 7.87 5.22
N ILE A 279 -5.59 9.10 4.90
CA ILE A 279 -6.22 10.32 5.41
C ILE A 279 -7.59 10.50 4.75
N VAL A 280 -7.65 10.44 3.42
CA VAL A 280 -8.88 10.66 2.66
C VAL A 280 -9.92 9.55 2.93
N ILE A 281 -9.49 8.29 2.97
CA ILE A 281 -10.36 7.15 3.29
C ILE A 281 -10.92 7.27 4.73
N PHE A 282 -10.17 7.85 5.66
CA PHE A 282 -10.62 8.09 7.03
C PHE A 282 -11.68 9.20 7.06
N LEU A 283 -11.47 10.30 6.32
CA LEU A 283 -12.48 11.36 6.17
C LEU A 283 -13.79 10.83 5.56
N ASP A 284 -13.72 9.99 4.53
CA ASP A 284 -14.91 9.32 3.94
C ASP A 284 -15.60 8.39 4.93
N THR A 285 -14.85 7.79 5.86
CA THR A 285 -15.44 6.98 6.93
C THR A 285 -16.19 7.87 7.93
N LEU A 286 -15.64 9.02 8.31
CA LEU A 286 -16.29 9.97 9.21
C LEU A 286 -17.56 10.56 8.60
N GLU A 287 -17.53 10.88 7.30
CA GLU A 287 -18.71 11.33 6.56
C GLU A 287 -19.80 10.26 6.55
N ARG A 288 -19.45 9.00 6.22
CA ARG A 288 -20.40 7.87 6.22
C ARG A 288 -20.96 7.53 7.60
N LEU A 289 -20.21 7.82 8.67
CA LEU A 289 -20.67 7.72 10.05
C LEU A 289 -21.52 8.93 10.49
N LYS A 290 -21.75 9.91 9.62
CA LYS A 290 -22.43 11.18 9.92
C LYS A 290 -21.76 11.95 11.08
N ALA A 291 -20.46 11.74 11.29
CA ALA A 291 -19.68 12.44 12.31
C ALA A 291 -19.22 13.84 11.86
N VAL A 292 -19.35 14.14 10.57
CA VAL A 292 -19.08 15.44 9.94
C VAL A 292 -20.27 15.79 9.06
N ASN A 293 -20.60 17.08 8.92
CA ASN A 293 -21.67 17.54 8.05
C ASN A 293 -21.41 17.12 6.60
N SER A 294 -22.28 16.27 6.07
CA SER A 294 -22.22 15.82 4.68
C SER A 294 -22.78 16.90 3.76
N SER A 295 -22.03 17.30 2.74
CA SER A 295 -22.50 18.13 1.63
C SER A 295 -22.22 17.41 0.30
N CYS A 296 -23.07 17.62 -0.72
CA CYS A 296 -22.86 16.99 -2.02
C CYS A 296 -21.51 17.37 -2.65
N GLU A 297 -21.03 18.59 -2.40
CA GLU A 297 -19.71 19.04 -2.84
C GLU A 297 -18.59 18.24 -2.16
N LEU A 298 -18.66 18.05 -0.85
CA LEU A 298 -17.66 17.30 -0.08
C LEU A 298 -17.54 15.86 -0.58
N SER A 299 -18.66 15.15 -0.75
CA SER A 299 -18.70 13.78 -1.28
C SER A 299 -18.08 13.67 -2.68
N GLY A 300 -18.39 14.64 -3.55
CA GLY A 300 -17.80 14.74 -4.88
C GLY A 300 -16.27 14.89 -4.84
N TYR A 301 -15.76 15.88 -4.08
CA TYR A 301 -14.31 16.07 -3.91
C TYR A 301 -13.61 14.86 -3.32
N LEU A 302 -14.27 14.19 -2.37
CA LEU A 302 -13.70 13.04 -1.68
C LEU A 302 -13.55 11.84 -2.61
N SER A 303 -14.53 11.58 -3.49
CA SER A 303 -14.43 10.54 -4.52
C SER A 303 -13.20 10.73 -5.42
N VAL A 304 -12.97 11.97 -5.88
CA VAL A 304 -11.79 12.31 -6.71
C VAL A 304 -10.49 12.17 -5.91
N ALA A 305 -10.49 12.64 -4.66
CA ALA A 305 -9.32 12.58 -3.79
C ALA A 305 -8.94 11.13 -3.45
N ILE A 306 -9.91 10.25 -3.19
CA ILE A 306 -9.69 8.81 -2.94
C ILE A 306 -8.97 8.21 -4.14
N THR A 307 -9.51 8.47 -5.31
CA THR A 307 -9.04 7.98 -6.60
C THR A 307 -7.59 8.43 -6.90
N LEU A 308 -7.28 9.71 -6.69
CA LEU A 308 -5.93 10.28 -6.84
C LEU A 308 -4.94 9.73 -5.82
N CYS A 309 -5.33 9.66 -4.56
CA CYS A 309 -4.46 9.18 -3.49
C CYS A 309 -4.21 7.68 -3.60
N GLU A 310 -5.19 6.91 -4.07
CA GLU A 310 -5.04 5.48 -4.36
C GLU A 310 -4.01 5.26 -5.46
N PHE A 311 -4.08 6.03 -6.55
CA PHE A 311 -3.05 6.00 -7.59
C PHE A 311 -1.64 6.22 -7.01
N LEU A 312 -1.48 7.22 -6.13
CA LEU A 312 -0.20 7.49 -5.47
C LEU A 312 0.23 6.32 -4.57
N GLY A 313 -0.70 5.68 -3.87
CA GLY A 313 -0.48 4.45 -3.11
C GLY A 313 -0.01 3.29 -4.00
N LEU A 314 -0.67 3.07 -5.14
CA LEU A 314 -0.32 2.04 -6.12
C LEU A 314 1.07 2.28 -6.72
N ALA A 315 1.48 3.53 -6.92
CA ALA A 315 2.81 3.86 -7.45
C ALA A 315 3.98 3.33 -6.57
N HIS A 316 3.74 3.00 -5.29
CA HIS A 316 4.80 2.44 -4.43
C HIS A 316 5.43 1.17 -5.02
N CYS A 317 4.65 0.34 -5.73
CA CYS A 317 5.11 -0.95 -6.24
C CYS A 317 6.16 -0.83 -7.36
N CYS A 318 6.19 0.29 -8.11
CA CYS A 318 7.20 0.55 -9.13
C CYS A 318 8.39 1.36 -8.58
N LEU A 319 8.17 2.15 -7.52
CA LEU A 319 9.25 2.88 -6.84
C LEU A 319 10.19 1.94 -6.08
N ASN A 320 9.68 0.86 -5.48
CA ASN A 320 10.46 -0.13 -4.73
C ASN A 320 11.69 -0.66 -5.53
N PRO A 321 11.53 -1.26 -6.73
CA PRO A 321 12.66 -1.66 -7.60
C PRO A 321 13.62 -0.54 -7.96
N MET A 322 13.11 0.67 -8.25
CA MET A 322 13.95 1.83 -8.58
C MET A 322 14.85 2.20 -7.40
N LEU A 323 14.35 2.14 -6.17
CA LEU A 323 15.17 2.39 -4.99
C LEU A 323 16.25 1.32 -4.83
N TYR A 324 15.98 0.06 -5.14
CA TYR A 324 17.00 -0.98 -5.05
C TYR A 324 18.11 -0.78 -6.09
N THR A 325 17.76 -0.39 -7.33
CA THR A 325 18.75 -0.09 -8.38
C THR A 325 19.53 1.20 -8.08
N PHE A 326 18.88 2.24 -7.57
CA PHE A 326 19.54 3.53 -7.34
C PHE A 326 20.19 3.66 -5.96
N ALA A 327 19.83 2.86 -4.96
CA ALA A 327 20.40 2.97 -3.62
C ALA A 327 21.21 1.72 -3.18
N GLY A 328 21.06 0.57 -3.85
CA GLY A 328 21.76 -0.68 -3.54
C GLY A 328 23.01 -0.95 -4.39
N VAL A 329 24.21 -0.83 -3.81
CA VAL A 329 25.49 -1.08 -4.53
C VAL A 329 25.61 -2.54 -5.01
N LYS A 330 25.16 -3.52 -4.21
CA LYS A 330 25.17 -4.94 -4.57
C LYS A 330 24.22 -5.24 -5.74
N PHE A 331 22.99 -4.71 -5.67
CA PHE A 331 21.98 -4.88 -6.72
C PHE A 331 22.45 -4.29 -8.06
N ARG A 332 23.12 -3.14 -8.03
CA ARG A 332 23.74 -2.53 -9.22
C ARG A 332 24.80 -3.44 -9.85
N SER A 333 25.69 -4.02 -9.05
CA SER A 333 26.73 -4.93 -9.53
C SER A 333 26.13 -6.18 -10.19
N ASP A 334 25.11 -6.77 -9.56
CA ASP A 334 24.41 -7.94 -10.08
C ASP A 334 23.62 -7.63 -11.37
N LEU A 335 22.96 -6.47 -11.42
CA LEU A 335 22.27 -5.96 -12.61
C LEU A 335 23.25 -5.74 -13.76
N SER A 336 24.39 -5.09 -13.50
CA SER A 336 25.45 -4.88 -14.49
C SER A 336 25.90 -6.20 -15.12
N ARG A 337 26.15 -7.20 -14.27
CA ARG A 337 26.59 -8.53 -14.69
C ARG A 337 25.52 -9.26 -15.50
N LEU A 338 24.24 -9.07 -15.20
CA LEU A 338 23.14 -9.63 -16.00
C LEU A 338 23.04 -8.95 -17.37
N LEU A 339 23.07 -7.62 -17.41
CA LEU A 339 23.00 -6.87 -18.67
C LEU A 339 24.18 -7.16 -19.59
N THR A 340 25.37 -7.36 -19.02
CA THR A 340 26.56 -7.79 -19.76
C THR A 340 26.40 -9.20 -20.32
N LYS A 341 25.80 -10.13 -19.55
CA LYS A 341 25.54 -11.51 -20.00
C LYS A 341 24.43 -11.63 -21.04
N LEU A 342 23.45 -10.72 -21.00
CA LEU A 342 22.33 -10.66 -21.94
C LEU A 342 22.69 -9.93 -23.25
N GLY A 343 23.90 -9.35 -23.35
CA GLY A 343 24.34 -8.61 -24.53
C GLY A 343 23.69 -7.24 -24.71
N CYS A 344 22.86 -6.78 -23.75
CA CYS A 344 22.07 -5.56 -23.88
C CYS A 344 22.86 -4.27 -23.65
N ALA A 345 24.01 -4.32 -22.96
CA ALA A 345 24.94 -3.19 -22.84
C ALA A 345 26.33 -3.64 -22.38
N GLY A 346 27.38 -3.13 -23.02
CA GLY A 346 28.75 -3.27 -22.52
C GLY A 346 28.97 -2.45 -21.24
N PRO A 347 29.98 -2.78 -20.41
CA PRO A 347 30.26 -2.06 -19.16
C PRO A 347 30.41 -0.53 -19.34
N ALA A 348 30.87 -0.09 -20.53
CA ALA A 348 31.06 1.30 -20.88
C ALA A 348 29.75 2.09 -21.09
N SER A 349 28.74 1.50 -21.74
CA SER A 349 27.44 2.15 -21.97
C SER A 349 26.59 2.23 -20.69
N LEU A 350 26.71 1.25 -19.80
CA LEU A 350 26.08 1.30 -18.47
C LEU A 350 26.69 2.39 -17.56
N CYS A 351 28.00 2.63 -17.70
CA CYS A 351 28.68 3.71 -16.99
C CYS A 351 28.30 5.12 -17.49
N GLN A 352 27.90 5.26 -18.74
CA GLN A 352 27.40 6.53 -19.30
C GLN A 352 25.95 6.83 -18.86
N LEU A 353 25.09 5.80 -18.81
CA LEU A 353 23.69 5.95 -18.35
C LEU A 353 23.58 6.21 -16.83
N PHE A 354 24.51 5.71 -16.03
CA PHE A 354 24.50 5.87 -14.57
C PHE A 354 25.87 6.34 -14.04
N PRO A 355 26.18 7.66 -14.07
CA PRO A 355 27.49 8.21 -13.65
C PRO A 355 27.88 7.86 -12.21
N GLY A 356 26.88 7.62 -11.33
CA GLY A 356 27.07 7.20 -9.94
C GLY A 356 27.61 5.78 -9.76
N TRP A 357 27.69 4.97 -10.82
CA TRP A 357 28.30 3.62 -10.79
C TRP A 357 29.84 3.67 -10.86
N ARG A 358 30.40 4.66 -11.57
CA ARG A 358 31.86 4.84 -11.68
C ARG A 358 32.52 5.12 -10.32
N LYS A 359 31.89 5.95 -9.48
CA LYS A 359 32.42 6.34 -8.16
C LYS A 359 32.49 5.22 -7.11
N SER A 360 31.62 4.19 -7.17
CA SER A 360 31.70 3.09 -6.20
C SER A 360 32.73 2.03 -6.58
N SER A 361 32.96 1.80 -7.88
CA SER A 361 33.97 0.83 -8.34
C SER A 361 35.41 1.29 -8.07
N LEU A 362 35.69 2.59 -8.26
CA LEU A 362 36.99 3.18 -7.95
C LEU A 362 37.30 3.16 -6.44
N SER A 363 36.29 3.40 -5.58
CA SER A 363 36.47 3.32 -4.13
C SER A 363 36.64 1.88 -3.61
N GLU A 364 36.19 0.85 -4.33
CA GLU A 364 36.47 -0.55 -4.00
C GLU A 364 37.83 -1.00 -4.54
N SER A 365 38.26 -0.48 -5.69
CA SER A 365 39.61 -0.66 -6.23
C SER A 365 40.68 -0.11 -5.26
N GLU A 366 40.55 1.13 -4.79
CA GLU A 366 41.53 1.74 -3.86
C GLU A 366 41.57 1.07 -2.48
N ASN A 367 40.44 0.52 -2.02
CA ASN A 367 40.39 -0.27 -0.78
C ASN A 367 40.90 -1.71 -0.96
N ALA A 368 40.84 -2.28 -2.16
CA ALA A 368 41.36 -3.62 -2.43
C ALA A 368 42.89 -3.61 -2.57
N THR A 369 43.49 -2.55 -3.12
CA THR A 369 44.95 -2.40 -3.21
C THR A 369 45.61 -2.02 -1.89
N SER A 370 44.85 -1.57 -0.89
CA SER A 370 45.36 -1.27 0.46
C SER A 370 45.17 -2.41 1.48
N LEU A 371 44.50 -3.50 1.11
CA LEU A 371 44.27 -4.69 1.94
C LEU A 371 45.20 -5.87 1.64
N THR A 372 46.21 -5.67 0.78
CA THR A 372 47.31 -6.65 0.54
C THR A 372 48.56 -6.38 1.37
N THR A 373 48.49 -5.45 2.33
CA THR A 373 49.50 -5.26 3.35
C THR A 373 48.77 -5.11 4.69
N PHE A 374 48.99 -6.09 5.57
CA PHE A 374 48.43 -6.31 6.92
C PHE A 374 47.18 -7.21 7.02
#